data_AF-A0A453DVC8-F1
#
_entry.id   AF-A0A453DVC8-F1
#
_cell.length_a   1.000
_cell.length_b   1.000
_cell.length_c   1.000
_cell.angle_alpha   90.00
_cell.angle_beta   90.00
_cell.angle_gamma   90.00
#
_symmetry.space_group_name_H-M   'P 1'
#
loop_
_entity.id
_entity.type
_entity.pdbx_description
1 polymer ?
#
loop_
_entity_poly.entity_id
_entity_poly.type
_entity_poly.pdbx_seq_one_letter_code
_entity_poly.pdbx_strand_id
1 'polypeptide(L)' 'MKLLEYTPFDRVNVFLDQLNLGDCTIRGSLEAFSCKHAGNDRRLSISLEHEILDYLGKSSDSDPPSPVEHLSCRSR' A
#
# COMPACT_ATOMS: atom_id res chain seq x y z
N MET A 1 -8.79 7.52 5.11
CA MET A 1 -8.09 8.25 4.04
C MET A 1 -9.07 9.19 3.36
N LYS A 2 -8.60 10.20 2.62
CA LYS A 2 -9.45 11.04 1.75
C LYS A 2 -9.06 10.77 0.29
N LEU A 3 -10.04 10.43 -0.55
CA LEU A 3 -9.86 10.40 -1.99
C LEU A 3 -9.56 11.81 -2.50
N LEU A 4 -8.54 11.94 -3.33
CA LEU A 4 -8.13 13.18 -3.97
C LEU A 4 -8.57 13.15 -5.42
N GLU A 5 -9.30 14.18 -5.85
CA GLU A 5 -9.59 14.38 -7.26
C GLU A 5 -8.32 14.86 -7.96
N TYR A 6 -7.87 14.08 -8.95
CA TYR A 6 -6.72 14.42 -9.76
C TYR A 6 -7.02 14.11 -11.23
N THR A 7 -7.52 15.12 -11.94
CA THR A 7 -8.03 15.01 -13.32
C THR A 7 -7.06 14.34 -14.30
N PRO A 8 -5.73 14.46 -14.19
CA PRO A 8 -4.83 13.72 -15.08
C PRO A 8 -4.94 12.19 -14.96
N PHE A 9 -5.39 11.64 -13.83
CA PHE A 9 -5.62 10.20 -13.69
C PHE A 9 -6.82 9.72 -14.50
N ASP A 10 -7.84 10.55 -14.73
CA ASP A 10 -9.06 10.14 -15.43
C ASP A 10 -8.75 9.60 -16.83
N ARG A 11 -7.87 10.28 -17.58
CA ARG A 11 -7.46 9.83 -18.93
C ARG A 11 -6.71 8.50 -18.89
N VAL A 12 -5.86 8.30 -17.89
CA VAL A 12 -5.10 7.06 -17.71
C VAL A 12 -6.03 5.92 -17.29
N ASN A 13 -6.99 6.19 -16.41
CA ASN A 13 -7.97 5.21 -15.96
C ASN A 13 -8.90 4.77 -17.10
N VAL A 14 -9.33 5.70 -17.96
CA VAL A 14 -10.08 5.34 -19.18
C VAL A 14 -9.27 4.43 -20.09
N PHE A 15 -7.97 4.71 -20.27
CA PHE A 15 -7.09 3.85 -21.06
C PHE A 15 -6.91 2.45 -20.43
N LEU A 16 -6.79 2.38 -19.11
CA LEU A 16 -6.54 1.13 -18.38
C LEU A 16 -7.81 0.34 -18.02
N ASP A 17 -9.02 0.85 -18.23
CA ASP A 17 -10.26 0.17 -17.82
C ASP A 17 -10.44 -1.20 -18.52
N GLN A 18 -10.12 -1.26 -19.82
CA GLN A 18 -10.20 -2.46 -20.65
C GLN A 18 -9.15 -2.44 -21.77
N LEU A 19 -7.87 -2.33 -21.39
CA LEU A 19 -6.79 -2.36 -22.36
C LEU A 19 -6.64 -3.78 -22.93
N ASN A 20 -7.25 -4.01 -24.09
CA ASN A 20 -7.21 -5.30 -24.79
C ASN A 20 -5.94 -5.39 -25.67
N LEU A 21 -5.16 -6.45 -25.46
CA LEU A 21 -3.92 -6.76 -26.21
C LEU A 21 -4.09 -7.94 -27.17
N GLY A 22 -5.33 -8.36 -27.44
CA GLY A 22 -5.69 -9.54 -28.22
C GLY A 22 -5.92 -10.75 -27.34
N ASP A 23 -4.83 -11.33 -26.85
CA ASP A 23 -4.86 -12.59 -26.07
C ASP A 23 -5.14 -12.37 -24.57
N CYS A 24 -4.99 -11.13 -24.10
CA CYS A 24 -5.27 -10.75 -22.73
C CYS A 24 -5.83 -9.33 -22.65
N THR A 25 -6.48 -9.03 -21.52
CA THR A 25 -6.95 -7.70 -21.18
C THR A 25 -6.26 -7.25 -19.90
N ILE A 26 -5.69 -6.05 -19.92
CA ILE A 26 -5.14 -5.40 -18.74
C ILE A 26 -6.23 -4.49 -18.16
N ARG A 27 -6.40 -4.56 -16.83
CA ARG A 27 -7.23 -3.63 -16.06
C ARG A 27 -6.36 -2.92 -15.04
N GLY A 28 -6.51 -1.61 -14.93
CA GLY A 28 -5.78 -0.79 -13.97
C GLY A 28 -6.59 0.42 -13.52
N SER A 29 -6.31 0.90 -12.30
CA SER A 29 -6.88 2.12 -11.73
C SER A 29 -5.79 2.87 -10.97
N LEU A 30 -5.73 4.17 -11.20
CA LEU A 30 -4.92 5.12 -10.46
C LEU A 30 -5.84 5.94 -9.57
N GLU A 31 -5.62 5.85 -8.27
CA GLU A 31 -6.38 6.56 -7.26
C GLU A 31 -5.41 7.26 -6.30
N ALA A 32 -5.63 8.54 -6.05
CA ALA A 32 -4.84 9.31 -5.11
C ALA A 32 -5.56 9.38 -3.75
N PHE A 33 -4.86 9.04 -2.69
CA PHE A 33 -5.38 9.15 -1.32
C PHE A 33 -4.44 9.99 -0.46
N SER A 34 -5.01 10.79 0.44
CA SER A 34 -4.28 11.37 1.56
C SER A 34 -4.67 10.74 2.89
N CYS A 35 -3.66 10.45 3.72
CA CYS A 35 -3.85 10.03 5.10
C CYS A 35 -4.12 11.27 5.98
N LYS A 36 -5.25 11.28 6.68
CA LYS A 36 -5.60 12.36 7.60
C LYS A 36 -4.82 12.19 8.91
N HIS A 37 -4.34 13.29 9.47
CA HIS A 37 -3.61 13.29 10.75
C HIS A 37 -4.54 13.27 11.98
N ALA A 38 -5.85 13.09 11.76
CA ALA A 38 -6.87 13.10 12.79
C ALA A 38 -7.99 12.10 12.46
N GLY A 39 -8.80 11.77 13.46
CA GLY A 39 -9.91 10.83 13.32
C GLY A 39 -9.45 9.39 13.10
N ASN A 40 -10.18 8.66 12.26
CA ASN A 40 -9.95 7.22 12.07
C ASN A 40 -8.57 6.90 11.48
N ASP A 41 -8.05 7.72 10.57
CA ASP A 41 -6.74 7.47 9.93
C ASP A 41 -5.62 7.49 10.96
N ARG A 42 -5.65 8.42 11.92
CA ARG A 42 -4.71 8.46 13.05
C ARG A 42 -4.88 7.27 13.99
N ARG A 43 -6.12 6.85 14.25
CA ARG A 43 -6.37 5.67 15.10
C ARG A 43 -5.83 4.40 14.44
N LEU A 44 -6.05 4.26 13.14
CA LEU A 44 -5.56 3.13 12.34
C LEU A 44 -4.03 3.15 12.26
N SER A 45 -3.40 4.30 12.06
CA SER A 45 -1.92 4.38 12.02
C SER A 45 -1.31 3.91 13.34
N ILE A 46 -1.83 4.36 14.49
CA ILE A 46 -1.35 3.91 15.81
C ILE A 46 -1.58 2.41 16.00
N SER A 47 -2.73 1.89 15.58
CA SER A 47 -3.03 0.45 15.69
C SER A 47 -2.06 -0.39 14.85
N LEU A 48 -1.78 0.04 13.63
CA LEU A 48 -0.84 -0.64 12.73
C LEU A 48 0.59 -0.54 13.25
N GLU A 49 1.00 0.60 13.83
CA GLU A 49 2.31 0.74 14.47
C GLU A 49 2.50 -0.27 15.60
N HIS A 50 1.52 -0.41 16.50
CA HIS A 50 1.57 -1.42 17.56
C HIS A 50 1.62 -2.84 17.00
N GLU A 51 0.76 -3.17 16.03
CA GLU A 51 0.73 -4.49 15.41
C GLU A 51 2.08 -4.84 14.77
N ILE A 52 2.68 -3.91 14.01
CA ILE A 52 4.00 -4.08 13.41
C ILE A 52 5.06 -4.29 14.49
N LEU A 53 5.08 -3.46 15.54
CA LEU A 53 6.03 -3.60 16.64
C LEU A 53 5.88 -4.95 17.36
N ASP A 54 4.65 -5.42 17.56
CA ASP A 54 4.36 -6.72 18.15
C ASP A 54 4.88 -7.88 17.29
N TYR A 55 4.69 -7.82 15.96
CA TYR A 55 5.27 -8.81 15.05
C TYR A 55 6.80 -8.78 15.08
N LEU A 56 7.36 -7.58 15.05
CA LEU A 56 8.80 -7.36 15.06
C LEU A 56 9.45 -7.79 16.38
N GLY A 57 8.77 -7.66 17.52
CA GLY A 57 9.24 -8.12 18.83
C GLY A 57 9.13 -9.63 19.05
N LYS A 58 8.28 -10.32 18.28
CA LYS A 58 8.17 -11.79 18.27
C LYS A 58 9.23 -12.46 17.38
N SER A 59 9.88 -11.70 16.50
CA SER A 59 10.99 -12.17 15.67
C SER A 59 12.22 -12.42 16.56
N SER A 60 12.71 -13.66 16.60
CA SER A 60 13.93 -13.99 17.35
C SER A 60 15.17 -13.63 16.52
N ASP A 61 16.20 -13.03 17.12
CA ASP A 61 17.52 -12.84 16.49
C ASP A 61 18.23 -14.17 16.14
N SER A 62 17.64 -15.30 16.54
CA SER A 62 18.14 -16.66 16.25
C SER A 62 17.50 -17.29 15.00
N ASP A 63 16.52 -16.63 14.39
CA ASP A 63 15.89 -17.14 13.18
C ASP A 63 16.84 -16.93 11.98
N PRO A 64 17.01 -17.93 11.10
CA PRO A 64 17.83 -17.77 9.90
C PRO A 64 17.28 -16.61 9.06
N PRO A 65 18.17 -15.86 8.35
CA PRO A 65 17.75 -14.71 7.55
C PRO A 65 16.66 -15.15 6.57
N SER A 66 15.48 -14.60 6.78
CA SER A 66 14.33 -14.94 5.97
C SER A 66 14.52 -14.33 4.58
N PRO A 67 14.32 -15.08 3.47
CA PRO A 67 14.50 -14.56 2.12
C PRO A 67 13.56 -13.37 1.78
N VAL A 68 12.68 -12.99 2.71
CA VAL A 68 11.80 -11.82 2.65
C VAL A 68 12.42 -10.52 3.18
N GLU A 69 13.70 -10.47 3.55
CA GLU A 69 14.42 -9.20 3.85
C GLU A 69 14.29 -8.14 2.73
N HIS A 70 13.98 -8.56 1.50
CA HIS A 70 13.76 -7.70 0.35
C HIS A 70 12.30 -7.21 0.17
N LEU A 71 11.33 -7.69 0.96
CA LEU A 71 9.91 -7.32 0.79
C LEU A 71 9.54 -6.00 1.48
N SER A 72 10.22 -5.65 2.58
CA SER A 72 10.06 -4.35 3.25
C SER A 72 11.19 -4.14 4.26
N CYS A 73 12.05 -3.14 4.04
CA CYS A 73 13.09 -2.79 5.01
C CYS A 73 12.50 -2.06 6.22
N ARG A 74 13.01 -2.33 7.43
CA ARG A 74 12.78 -1.47 8.59
C ARG A 74 13.42 -0.11 8.32
N SER A 75 12.62 0.94 8.13
CA SER A 75 13.11 2.32 8.11
C SER A 75 13.68 2.63 9.50
N ARG A 76 14.97 2.96 9.59
CA ARG A 76 15.61 3.42 10.84
C ARG A 76 15.26 4.87 11.12
#